data_AF-A0A9D4RH95-F1
#
_entry.id   AF-A0A9D4RH95-F1
#
_cell.length_a   1.000
_cell.length_b   1.000
_cell.length_c   1.000
_cell.angle_alpha   90.00
_cell.angle_beta   90.00
_cell.angle_gamma   90.00
#
_symmetry.space_group_name_H-M   'P 1'
#
loop_
_entity.id
_entity.type
_entity.pdbx_description
1 polymer ?
#
loop_
_entity_poly.entity_id
_entity_poly.type
_entity_poly.pdbx_seq_one_letter_code
_entity_poly.pdbx_strand_id
1 'polypeptide(L)'
;MKDHTFSCPTGQVLYITNVLWGRLPPAPSTLCNPFNTSVVGANCKGGPAALQYVQKLCEGQPTCLVQNDWQQLGPDPCTGVPKYLQVSYMCAVPTTTTLTTQPMNSTVRMRNSVLVV
;
A
#
# COMPACT_ATOMS: atom_id res chain seq x y z
N MET A 1 -12.30 -0.32 10.21
CA MET A 1 -10.95 -0.24 9.62
C MET A 1 -10.00 0.37 10.65
N LYS A 2 -8.70 0.01 10.59
CA LYS A 2 -7.68 0.52 11.53
C LYS A 2 -6.67 1.35 10.76
N ASP A 3 -6.19 2.43 11.37
CA ASP A 3 -5.09 3.21 10.82
C ASP A 3 -3.81 2.37 10.72
N HIS A 4 -2.94 2.70 9.78
CA HIS A 4 -1.67 2.00 9.61
C HIS A 4 -0.53 2.97 9.33
N THR A 5 0.58 2.72 10.03
CA THR A 5 1.81 3.49 9.91
C THR A 5 2.83 2.70 9.11
N PHE A 6 3.38 3.33 8.06
CA PHE A 6 4.53 2.81 7.32
C PHE A 6 5.75 3.62 7.70
N SER A 7 6.89 2.96 7.89
CA SER A 7 8.13 3.61 8.30
C SER A 7 9.34 2.96 7.66
N CYS A 8 10.31 3.80 7.32
CA CYS A 8 11.64 3.39 6.89
C CYS A 8 12.67 3.59 8.00
N PRO A 9 13.79 2.85 7.95
CA PRO A 9 14.94 3.13 8.81
C PRO A 9 15.44 4.58 8.65
N THR A 10 16.15 5.08 9.66
CA THR A 10 16.76 6.41 9.65
C THR A 10 17.57 6.65 8.38
N GLY A 11 17.37 7.81 7.75
CA GLY A 11 18.07 8.21 6.52
C GLY A 11 17.47 7.64 5.23
N GLN A 12 16.36 6.90 5.31
CA GLN A 12 15.61 6.40 4.15
C GLN A 12 14.19 6.98 4.11
N VAL A 13 13.62 7.02 2.92
CA VAL A 13 12.26 7.49 2.65
C VAL A 13 11.45 6.40 1.95
N LEU A 14 10.13 6.45 2.15
CA LEU A 14 9.16 5.57 1.52
C LEU A 14 9.06 5.89 0.03
N TYR A 15 9.21 4.88 -0.82
CA TYR A 15 8.91 4.94 -2.24
C TYR A 15 7.82 3.92 -2.55
N ILE A 16 6.63 4.41 -2.89
CA ILE A 16 5.42 3.60 -3.05
C ILE A 16 5.41 2.98 -4.45
N THR A 17 5.52 1.65 -4.50
CA THR A 17 5.63 0.92 -5.77
C THR A 17 4.28 0.45 -6.29
N ASN A 18 3.38 0.05 -5.39
CA ASN A 18 2.05 -0.42 -5.77
C ASN A 18 1.06 -0.29 -4.62
N VAL A 19 -0.20 -0.04 -4.97
CA VAL A 19 -1.32 -0.01 -4.02
C VAL A 19 -2.49 -0.78 -4.64
N LEU A 20 -3.04 -1.71 -3.86
CA LEU A 20 -4.25 -2.45 -4.19
C LEU A 20 -5.34 -2.07 -3.20
N TRP A 21 -6.42 -1.50 -3.71
CA TRP A 21 -7.71 -1.40 -3.01
C TRP A 21 -8.64 -2.46 -3.59
N GLY A 22 -8.97 -3.51 -2.83
CA GLY A 22 -9.82 -4.60 -3.34
C GLY A 22 -9.49 -5.96 -2.73
N ARG A 23 -9.65 -7.03 -3.52
CA ARG A 23 -9.25 -8.40 -3.19
C ARG A 23 -8.90 -9.15 -4.47
N LEU A 24 -7.67 -9.65 -4.54
CA LEU A 24 -7.18 -10.47 -5.65
C LEU A 24 -6.79 -11.88 -5.16
N PRO A 25 -6.92 -12.93 -5.98
CA PRO A 25 -6.30 -14.23 -5.69
C PRO A 25 -4.76 -14.09 -5.72
N PRO A 26 -3.99 -14.84 -4.91
CA PRO A 26 -4.40 -15.96 -4.05
C PRO A 26 -4.71 -15.55 -2.59
N ALA A 27 -5.34 -14.40 -2.33
CA ALA A 27 -5.66 -13.99 -0.96
C ALA A 27 -6.54 -15.04 -0.25
N PRO A 28 -6.14 -15.54 0.94
CA PRO A 28 -6.94 -16.52 1.67
C PRO A 28 -8.27 -15.89 2.11
N SER A 29 -9.31 -16.72 2.23
CA SER A 29 -10.64 -16.26 2.62
C SER A 29 -10.67 -15.61 4.01
N THR A 30 -9.72 -15.95 4.88
CA THR A 30 -9.58 -15.41 6.23
C THR A 30 -8.93 -14.03 6.28
N LEU A 31 -8.20 -13.63 5.23
CA LEU A 31 -7.50 -12.34 5.21
C LEU A 31 -8.53 -11.21 5.15
N CYS A 32 -8.53 -10.32 6.16
CA CYS A 32 -9.39 -9.14 6.20
C CYS A 32 -10.88 -9.47 5.95
N ASN A 33 -11.37 -10.58 6.52
CA ASN A 33 -12.75 -11.05 6.36
C ASN A 33 -13.42 -11.23 7.73
N PRO A 34 -13.83 -10.12 8.40
CA PRO A 34 -14.43 -10.18 9.73
C PRO A 34 -15.78 -10.89 9.75
N PHE A 35 -16.46 -10.99 8.60
CA PHE A 35 -17.77 -11.62 8.46
C PHE A 35 -17.69 -13.11 8.10
N ASN A 36 -16.48 -13.65 7.95
CA ASN A 36 -16.20 -15.04 7.58
C ASN A 36 -17.03 -15.54 6.36
N THR A 37 -17.26 -14.65 5.39
CA THR A 37 -18.03 -14.95 4.18
C THR A 37 -17.20 -15.71 3.16
N SER A 38 -17.84 -16.49 2.29
CA SER A 38 -17.14 -17.11 1.16
C SER A 38 -16.70 -16.04 0.16
N VAL A 39 -15.39 -15.88 -0.01
CA VAL A 39 -14.77 -14.91 -0.92
C VAL A 39 -13.85 -15.59 -1.95
N VAL A 40 -14.09 -16.90 -2.17
CA VAL A 40 -13.28 -17.72 -3.08
C VAL A 40 -13.35 -17.13 -4.48
N GLY A 41 -12.17 -16.88 -5.09
CA GLY A 41 -12.08 -16.38 -6.46
C GLY A 41 -12.42 -14.90 -6.64
N ALA A 42 -12.62 -14.13 -5.56
CA ALA A 42 -12.78 -12.68 -5.66
C ALA A 42 -11.57 -12.05 -6.38
N ASN A 43 -11.84 -11.38 -7.50
CA ASN A 43 -10.86 -10.72 -8.34
C ASN A 43 -11.36 -9.30 -8.65
N CYS A 44 -11.23 -8.41 -7.68
CA CYS A 44 -11.65 -7.02 -7.79
C CYS A 44 -10.55 -6.08 -7.33
N LYS A 45 -10.37 -5.01 -8.10
CA LYS A 45 -9.42 -3.94 -7.84
C LYS A 45 -10.07 -2.60 -8.17
N GLY A 46 -9.94 -1.66 -7.24
CA GLY A 46 -10.37 -0.27 -7.41
C GLY A 46 -9.50 0.51 -8.39
N GLY A 47 -10.00 1.68 -8.76
CA GLY A 47 -9.30 2.62 -9.63
C GLY A 47 -8.02 3.20 -9.01
N PRO A 48 -7.37 4.14 -9.71
CA PRO A 48 -6.07 4.69 -9.30
C PRO A 48 -6.12 5.57 -8.04
N ALA A 49 -7.31 5.93 -7.55
CA ALA A 49 -7.49 6.83 -6.41
C ALA A 49 -6.74 6.37 -5.16
N ALA A 50 -6.79 5.07 -4.83
CA ALA A 50 -6.06 4.52 -3.68
C ALA A 50 -4.53 4.69 -3.81
N LEU A 51 -3.97 4.50 -5.01
CA LEU A 51 -2.53 4.72 -5.25
C LEU A 51 -2.19 6.20 -5.09
N GLN A 52 -2.96 7.09 -5.71
CA GLN A 52 -2.74 8.53 -5.65
C GLN A 52 -2.83 9.06 -4.21
N TYR A 53 -3.80 8.57 -3.44
CA TYR A 53 -3.99 8.94 -2.04
C TYR A 53 -2.79 8.53 -1.19
N VAL A 54 -2.36 7.27 -1.29
CA VAL A 54 -1.21 6.76 -0.51
C VAL A 54 0.09 7.45 -0.95
N GLN A 55 0.32 7.63 -2.25
CA GLN A 55 1.50 8.36 -2.75
C GLN A 55 1.53 9.80 -2.22
N LYS A 56 0.40 10.50 -2.25
CA LYS A 56 0.30 11.86 -1.71
C LYS A 56 0.68 11.95 -0.23
N LEU A 57 0.37 10.91 0.56
CA LEU A 57 0.66 10.89 1.99
C LEU A 57 2.06 10.36 2.34
N CYS A 58 2.58 9.42 1.55
CA CYS A 58 3.73 8.61 1.95
C CYS A 58 4.98 8.83 1.10
N GLU A 59 4.84 9.20 -0.16
CA GLU A 59 5.98 9.27 -1.09
C GLU A 59 7.02 10.28 -0.58
N GLY A 60 8.28 9.85 -0.48
CA GLY A 60 9.38 10.68 0.00
C GLY A 60 9.38 10.96 1.50
N GLN A 61 8.43 10.41 2.27
CA GLN A 61 8.40 10.57 3.74
C GLN A 61 9.13 9.41 4.45
N PRO A 62 9.83 9.65 5.56
CA PRO A 62 10.44 8.58 6.35
C PRO A 62 9.39 7.75 7.11
N THR A 63 8.23 8.35 7.41
CA THR A 63 7.09 7.70 8.04
C THR A 63 5.81 8.34 7.53
N CYS A 64 4.77 7.54 7.31
CA CYS A 64 3.45 8.03 6.95
C CYS A 64 2.34 7.26 7.67
N LEU A 65 1.24 7.96 7.92
CA LEU A 65 0.02 7.40 8.48
C LEU A 65 -1.06 7.41 7.40
N VAL A 66 -1.56 6.23 7.03
CA VAL A 66 -2.75 6.13 6.20
C VAL A 66 -3.93 5.93 7.12
N GLN A 67 -4.79 6.94 7.19
CA GLN A 67 -5.98 6.93 8.01
C GLN A 67 -7.04 6.01 7.44
N ASN A 68 -7.90 5.52 8.33
CA ASN A 68 -9.13 4.85 7.98
C ASN A 68 -10.14 5.84 7.34
N ASP A 69 -9.90 6.21 6.08
CA ASP A 69 -10.84 6.95 5.25
C ASP A 69 -11.02 6.23 3.90
N TRP A 70 -12.02 5.34 3.84
CA TRP A 70 -12.33 4.57 2.63
C TRP A 70 -12.79 5.45 1.47
N GLN A 71 -13.29 6.67 1.72
CA GLN A 71 -13.77 7.56 0.66
C GLN A 71 -12.61 8.03 -0.23
N GLN A 72 -11.40 8.15 0.35
CA GLN A 72 -10.18 8.53 -0.39
C GLN A 72 -9.66 7.41 -1.27
N LEU A 73 -10.00 6.15 -0.98
CA LEU A 73 -9.59 5.00 -1.78
C LEU A 73 -10.34 4.89 -3.11
N GLY A 74 -11.41 5.68 -3.25
CA GLY A 74 -12.29 5.70 -4.42
C GLY A 74 -13.53 4.82 -4.25
N PRO A 75 -14.33 4.67 -5.32
CA PRO A 75 -15.57 3.89 -5.27
C PRO A 75 -15.30 2.43 -4.88
N ASP A 76 -16.29 1.80 -4.25
CA ASP A 76 -16.20 0.38 -3.88
C ASP A 76 -16.05 -0.50 -5.13
N PRO A 77 -14.92 -1.23 -5.29
CA PRO A 77 -14.69 -2.06 -6.47
C PRO A 77 -15.49 -3.36 -6.50
N CYS A 78 -16.05 -3.80 -5.37
CA CYS A 78 -16.79 -5.06 -5.27
C CYS A 78 -17.70 -5.05 -4.03
N THR A 79 -18.95 -4.63 -4.24
CA THR A 79 -20.00 -4.64 -3.22
C THR A 79 -20.22 -6.06 -2.69
N GLY A 80 -20.33 -6.20 -1.37
CA GLY A 80 -20.54 -7.50 -0.72
C GLY A 80 -19.29 -8.37 -0.56
N VAL A 81 -18.13 -7.95 -1.10
CA VAL A 81 -16.84 -8.60 -0.88
C VAL A 81 -16.03 -7.81 0.16
N PRO A 82 -15.57 -8.45 1.25
CA PRO A 82 -14.57 -7.88 2.16
C PRO A 82 -13.29 -7.52 1.41
N LYS A 83 -12.84 -6.27 1.49
CA LYS A 83 -11.68 -5.76 0.76
C LYS A 83 -10.50 -5.51 1.71
N TYR A 84 -9.34 -5.23 1.16
CA TYR A 84 -8.18 -4.77 1.89
C TYR A 84 -7.42 -3.73 1.07
N LEU A 85 -6.65 -2.91 1.77
CA LEU A 85 -5.69 -2.01 1.17
C LEU A 85 -4.32 -2.66 1.31
N GLN A 86 -3.69 -3.08 0.23
CA GLN A 86 -2.31 -3.58 0.25
C GLN A 86 -1.39 -2.53 -0.34
N VAL A 87 -0.39 -2.11 0.42
CA VAL A 87 0.62 -1.13 0.02
C VAL A 87 1.97 -1.85 -0.08
N SER A 88 2.56 -1.77 -1.26
CA SER A 88 3.91 -2.25 -1.54
C SER A 88 4.82 -1.02 -1.66
N TYR A 89 5.92 -1.03 -0.92
CA TYR A 89 6.86 0.09 -0.87
C TYR A 89 8.29 -0.40 -0.70
N MET A 90 9.23 0.48 -1.02
CA MET A 90 10.64 0.30 -0.69
C MET A 90 11.12 1.47 0.17
N CYS A 91 12.22 1.25 0.88
CA CYS A 91 12.94 2.30 1.57
C CYS A 91 14.19 2.66 0.77
N ALA A 92 14.27 3.91 0.33
CA ALA A 92 15.36 4.43 -0.49
C ALA A 92 16.08 5.57 0.23
N VAL A 93 17.39 5.70 0.04
CA VAL A 93 18.11 6.90 0.47
C VAL A 93 17.74 8.01 -0.52
N PRO A 94 17.22 9.17 -0.08
CA PRO A 94 16.95 10.27 -0.98
C PRO A 94 18.27 10.75 -1.59
N THR A 95 18.49 10.50 -2.88
CA THR A 95 19.64 11.02 -3.61
C THR A 95 19.47 12.52 -3.78
N THR A 96 20.12 13.31 -2.92
CA THR A 96 20.40 14.72 -3.19
C THR A 96 21.36 14.76 -4.37
N THR A 97 20.87 15.07 -5.58
CA THR A 97 21.71 15.11 -6.78
C THR A 97 22.73 16.25 -6.69
N THR A 98 23.90 16.01 -6.09
CA THR A 98 25.15 16.56 -6.61
C THR A 98 25.62 15.60 -7.70
N LEU A 99 25.33 15.96 -8.94
CA LEU A 99 25.86 15.43 -10.20
C LEU A 99 26.83 14.24 -10.04
N THR A 100 26.34 13.00 -9.94
CA THR A 100 27.09 11.82 -10.35
C THR A 100 26.14 10.64 -10.52
N THR A 101 26.10 10.13 -11.75
CA THR A 101 25.65 8.81 -12.13
C THR A 101 26.36 7.76 -11.27
N GLN A 102 25.74 7.33 -10.18
CA GLN A 102 26.09 6.08 -9.52
C GLN A 102 24.90 5.12 -9.56
N PRO A 103 25.12 3.85 -9.93
CA PRO A 103 24.07 2.84 -9.93
C PRO A 103 23.56 2.67 -8.50
N MET A 104 22.24 2.65 -8.31
CA MET A 104 21.59 2.40 -7.02
C MET A 104 21.91 0.99 -6.53
N ASN A 105 23.11 0.79 -5.99
CA ASN A 105 23.55 -0.43 -5.31
C ASN A 105 23.18 -0.41 -3.82
N SER A 106 22.06 0.21 -3.47
CA SER A 106 21.51 0.13 -2.12
C SER A 106 20.59 -1.08 -2.05
N THR A 107 20.74 -1.93 -1.03
CA THR A 107 19.94 -3.14 -0.82
C THR A 107 18.46 -2.78 -0.68
N VAL A 108 17.73 -2.72 -1.80
CA VAL A 108 16.31 -2.35 -1.85
C VAL A 108 15.50 -3.48 -1.21
N ARG A 109 15.14 -3.33 0.08
CA ARG A 109 14.20 -4.24 0.73
C ARG A 109 12.78 -3.84 0.35
N MET A 110 12.15 -4.62 -0.53
CA MET A 110 10.72 -4.50 -0.78
C MET A 110 9.95 -4.94 0.48
N ARG A 111 9.07 -4.07 0.97
CA ARG A 111 8.14 -4.38 2.06
C ARG A 111 6.72 -4.37 1.51
N ASN A 112 6.01 -5.46 1.74
CA ASN A 112 4.58 -5.55 1.47
C ASN A 112 3.84 -5.48 2.80
N SER A 113 2.99 -4.48 2.95
CA SER A 113 2.11 -4.31 4.10
C SER A 113 0.66 -4.42 3.64
N VAL A 114 -0.10 -5.33 4.26
CA VAL A 114 -1.53 -5.51 4.00
C VAL A 114 -2.31 -4.88 5.15
N LEU A 115 -3.27 -4.03 4.81
CA LEU A 115 -4.11 -3.30 5.75
C LEU A 115 -5.54 -3.81 5.63
N VAL A 116 -6.12 -4.13 6.78
CA VAL A 116 -7.54 -4.45 6.89
C VAL A 116 -8.35 -3.18 6.67
N VAL A 117 -9.13 -3.17 5.59
CA VAL A 117 -10.16 -2.16 5.37
C VAL A 117 -11.47 -2.68 5.96
#